data_AF-A0A1I1ZU57-F1
#
_entry.id   AF-A0A1I1ZU57-F1
#
_cell.length_a   1.000
_cell.length_b   1.000
_cell.length_c   1.000
_cell.angle_alpha   90.00
_cell.angle_beta   90.00
_cell.angle_gamma   90.00
#
_symmetry.space_group_name_H-M   'P 1'
#
loop_
_entity.id
_entity.type
_entity.pdbx_description
1 polymer ?
#
loop_
_entity_poly.entity_id
_entity_poly.type
_entity_poly.pdbx_seq_one_letter_code
_entity_poly.pdbx_strand_id
1 'polypeptide(L)'
;MADLARSHVIDGASKRAYLALLAAERGPEVVATPEIVVSLDAEAVADVERELGLRFDPAVLLLFAVVDVFGMYDLDLARLPSLRNEAEAASVPASLVPLGRDGHEWICVERRAAAARIVVYLDDDQSRRSLPVADWLDEVVEQHLHGSDPTDAERRALEAWMKKATLEVRMTAADRTPRSFCRVRHPKFGEGVVRREERSGADTKLEIDFGQAGVRVLLSRFVERLPS
;
A
#
# COMPACT_ATOMS: atom_id res chain seq x y z
N MET A 1 -3.08 -24.33 -14.40
CA MET A 1 -2.53 -24.70 -13.07
C MET A 1 -1.10 -24.17 -13.01
N ALA A 2 -0.95 -22.85 -12.93
CA ALA A 2 0.31 -22.16 -13.19
C ALA A 2 0.81 -21.47 -11.91
N ASP A 3 2.13 -21.54 -11.73
CA ASP A 3 2.98 -20.97 -10.69
C ASP A 3 2.51 -19.58 -10.19
N LEU A 4 1.66 -19.56 -9.16
CA LEU A 4 1.13 -18.32 -8.56
C LEU A 4 2.07 -17.76 -7.48
N ALA A 5 2.89 -18.62 -6.87
CA ALA A 5 3.86 -18.19 -5.87
C ALA A 5 5.07 -17.58 -6.56
N ARG A 6 5.29 -16.28 -6.35
CA ARG A 6 6.47 -15.56 -6.86
C ARG A 6 7.10 -14.79 -5.72
N SER A 7 8.42 -14.83 -5.66
CA SER A 7 9.21 -14.12 -4.67
C SER A 7 10.26 -13.29 -5.39
N HIS A 8 10.35 -12.02 -5.02
CA HIS A 8 11.31 -11.08 -5.58
C HIS A 8 12.02 -10.35 -4.46
N VAL A 9 13.34 -10.56 -4.37
CA VAL A 9 14.20 -9.74 -3.52
C VAL A 9 14.35 -8.38 -4.18
N ILE A 10 14.10 -7.32 -3.41
CA ILE A 10 14.28 -5.94 -3.83
C ILE A 10 15.66 -5.50 -3.36
N ASP A 11 16.44 -4.94 -4.28
CA ASP A 11 17.79 -4.43 -4.02
C ASP A 11 17.96 -2.98 -4.51
N GLY A 12 19.12 -2.40 -4.21
CA GLY A 12 19.51 -1.09 -4.71
C GLY A 12 18.70 0.08 -4.11
N ALA A 13 18.39 1.07 -4.94
CA ALA A 13 17.79 2.32 -4.49
C ALA A 13 16.38 2.14 -3.92
N SER A 14 15.53 1.33 -4.57
CA SER A 14 14.16 1.09 -4.10
C SER A 14 14.12 0.39 -2.74
N LYS A 15 15.04 -0.56 -2.50
CA LYS A 15 15.21 -1.18 -1.18
C LYS A 15 15.54 -0.13 -0.12
N ARG A 16 16.55 0.68 -0.39
CA ARG A 16 17.00 1.72 0.55
C ARG A 16 15.88 2.70 0.88
N ALA A 17 15.20 3.24 -0.14
CA ALA A 17 14.13 4.22 0.02
C ALA A 17 12.94 3.64 0.81
N TYR A 18 12.51 2.42 0.50
CA TYR A 18 11.43 1.76 1.23
C TYR A 18 11.80 1.43 2.69
N LEU A 19 13.04 1.01 2.95
CA LEU A 19 13.49 0.79 4.33
C LEU A 19 13.61 2.10 5.12
N ALA A 20 14.01 3.20 4.46
CA ALA A 20 14.01 4.53 5.07
C ALA A 20 12.58 4.98 5.43
N LEU A 21 11.61 4.74 4.53
CA LEU A 21 10.19 4.97 4.79
C LEU A 21 9.70 4.17 6.01
N LEU A 22 9.99 2.88 6.07
CA LEU A 22 9.61 2.05 7.23
C LEU A 22 10.27 2.53 8.53
N ALA A 23 11.52 2.97 8.48
CA ALA A 23 12.21 3.49 9.65
C ALA A 23 11.63 4.83 10.12
N ALA A 24 11.23 5.69 9.18
CA ALA A 24 10.59 6.95 9.50
C ALA A 24 9.16 6.76 10.04
N GLU A 25 8.43 5.74 9.58
CA GLU A 25 7.08 5.40 10.06
C GLU A 25 7.09 4.72 11.44
N ARG A 26 7.96 3.71 11.61
CA ARG A 26 7.97 2.85 12.82
C ARG A 26 8.97 3.30 13.89
N GLY A 27 9.84 4.25 13.56
CA GLY A 27 10.91 4.69 14.42
C GLY A 27 11.96 3.60 14.70
N PRO A 28 12.72 3.72 15.81
CA PRO A 28 13.90 2.89 16.07
C PRO A 28 13.61 1.40 16.27
N GLU A 29 12.35 1.03 16.55
CA GLU A 29 11.93 -0.38 16.74
C GLU A 29 12.08 -1.22 15.46
N VAL A 30 12.07 -0.59 14.28
CA VAL A 30 12.23 -1.29 12.99
C VAL A 30 13.55 -2.06 12.91
N VAL A 31 14.58 -1.58 13.60
CA VAL A 31 15.95 -2.13 13.56
C VAL A 31 16.01 -3.57 14.09
N ALA A 32 15.02 -3.99 14.89
CA ALA A 32 14.91 -5.36 15.38
C ALA A 32 14.45 -6.37 14.31
N THR A 33 13.97 -5.90 13.15
CA THR A 33 13.44 -6.76 12.07
C THR A 33 14.36 -6.71 10.85
N PRO A 34 15.29 -7.67 10.70
CA PRO A 34 16.24 -7.68 9.58
C PRO A 34 15.63 -8.22 8.29
N GLU A 35 14.52 -8.95 8.34
CA GLU A 35 13.85 -9.50 7.17
C GLU A 35 12.48 -8.86 7.00
N ILE A 36 12.31 -8.07 5.94
CA ILE A 36 11.07 -7.39 5.62
C ILE A 36 10.42 -8.09 4.43
N VAL A 37 9.26 -8.71 4.66
CA VAL A 37 8.49 -9.39 3.62
C VAL A 37 7.16 -8.68 3.41
N VAL A 38 6.97 -8.10 2.23
CA VAL A 38 5.68 -7.58 1.76
C VAL A 38 4.93 -8.72 1.08
N SER A 39 3.87 -9.19 1.71
CA SER A 39 3.05 -10.28 1.18
C SER A 39 1.80 -9.76 0.47
N LEU A 40 1.58 -10.19 -0.76
CA LEU A 40 0.43 -9.85 -1.59
C LEU A 40 -0.29 -11.11 -2.06
N ASP A 41 -1.59 -10.99 -2.27
CA ASP A 41 -2.39 -12.05 -2.88
C ASP A 41 -2.03 -12.18 -4.37
N ALA A 42 -1.46 -13.33 -4.74
CA ALA A 42 -1.05 -13.64 -6.10
C ALA A 42 -2.21 -13.59 -7.11
N GLU A 43 -3.41 -14.03 -6.71
CA GLU A 43 -4.58 -14.05 -7.58
C GLU A 43 -5.08 -12.63 -7.83
N ALA A 44 -5.20 -11.82 -6.75
CA ALA A 44 -5.59 -10.43 -6.85
C ALA A 44 -4.61 -9.61 -7.72
N VAL A 45 -3.30 -9.77 -7.53
CA VAL A 45 -2.29 -9.10 -8.38
C VAL A 45 -2.45 -9.55 -9.83
N ALA A 46 -2.55 -10.85 -10.09
CA ALA A 46 -2.66 -11.38 -11.45
C ALA A 46 -3.94 -10.97 -12.18
N ASP A 47 -5.06 -10.82 -11.47
CA ASP A 47 -6.32 -10.35 -12.03
C ASP A 47 -6.27 -8.86 -12.36
N VAL A 48 -5.75 -8.03 -11.46
CA VAL A 48 -5.53 -6.60 -11.70
C VAL A 48 -4.57 -6.37 -12.87
N GLU A 49 -3.44 -7.08 -12.91
CA GLU A 49 -2.48 -6.98 -14.02
C GLU A 49 -3.13 -7.33 -15.37
N ARG A 50 -4.00 -8.35 -15.39
CA ARG A 50 -4.74 -8.76 -16.58
C ARG A 50 -5.76 -7.71 -17.00
N GLU A 51 -6.53 -7.18 -16.06
CA GLU A 51 -7.54 -6.17 -16.33
C GLU A 51 -6.91 -4.84 -16.80
N LEU A 52 -5.83 -4.43 -16.14
CA LEU A 52 -5.11 -3.22 -16.48
C LEU A 52 -4.18 -3.43 -17.66
N GLY A 53 -3.96 -4.66 -18.12
CA GLY A 53 -3.12 -4.98 -19.28
C GLY A 53 -1.66 -4.55 -19.12
N LEU A 54 -1.09 -4.78 -17.92
CA LEU A 54 0.31 -4.48 -17.59
C LEU A 54 0.87 -5.53 -16.61
N ARG A 55 2.18 -5.53 -16.41
CA ARG A 55 2.84 -6.27 -15.33
C ARG A 55 3.49 -5.27 -14.38
N PHE A 56 3.20 -5.39 -13.09
CA PHE A 56 3.79 -4.51 -12.10
C PHE A 56 5.23 -4.92 -11.87
N ASP A 57 6.09 -3.91 -11.77
CA ASP A 57 7.42 -4.11 -11.22
C ASP A 57 7.30 -4.40 -9.71
N PRO A 58 8.08 -5.33 -9.14
CA PRO A 58 8.08 -5.59 -7.71
C PRO A 58 8.28 -4.34 -6.83
N ALA A 59 9.03 -3.33 -7.30
CA ALA A 59 9.18 -2.07 -6.58
C ALA A 59 7.88 -1.26 -6.51
N VAL A 60 7.01 -1.34 -7.54
CA VAL A 60 5.67 -0.73 -7.51
C VAL A 60 4.75 -1.50 -6.56
N LEU A 61 4.89 -2.83 -6.50
CA LEU A 61 4.10 -3.66 -5.61
C LEU A 61 4.34 -3.34 -4.11
N LEU A 62 5.50 -2.79 -3.76
CA LEU A 62 5.78 -2.29 -2.40
C LEU A 62 4.79 -1.20 -1.95
N LEU A 63 4.22 -0.45 -2.89
CA LEU A 63 3.30 0.65 -2.59
C LEU A 63 1.95 0.16 -2.04
N PHE A 64 1.61 -1.11 -2.26
CA PHE A 64 0.40 -1.73 -1.74
C PHE A 64 0.63 -2.46 -0.41
N ALA A 65 1.82 -2.29 0.18
CA ALA A 65 2.10 -2.77 1.53
C ALA A 65 1.27 -2.00 2.56
N VAL A 66 1.03 -2.65 3.72
CA VAL A 66 0.34 -2.02 4.85
C VAL A 66 1.31 -1.11 5.58
N VAL A 67 1.52 0.09 5.04
CA VAL A 67 2.28 1.19 5.66
C VAL A 67 1.35 2.41 5.69
N ASP A 68 1.16 2.98 6.88
CA ASP A 68 0.16 4.03 7.11
C ASP A 68 0.41 5.29 6.28
N VAL A 69 1.67 5.58 5.94
CA VAL A 69 2.07 6.73 5.11
C VAL A 69 1.43 6.71 3.72
N PHE A 70 1.08 5.54 3.18
CA PHE A 70 0.40 5.42 1.89
C PHE A 70 -1.11 5.60 1.99
N GLY A 71 -1.67 5.63 3.20
CA GLY A 71 -3.11 5.77 3.43
C GLY A 71 -3.70 7.06 2.86
N MET A 72 -2.90 8.11 2.70
CA MET A 72 -3.34 9.37 2.08
C MET A 72 -3.57 9.28 0.56
N TYR A 73 -2.88 8.35 -0.10
CA TYR A 73 -2.96 8.17 -1.55
C TYR A 73 -3.98 7.10 -1.97
N ASP A 74 -4.76 6.55 -1.03
CA ASP A 74 -5.77 5.53 -1.32
C ASP A 74 -5.22 4.30 -2.10
N LEU A 75 -3.94 3.95 -1.85
CA LEU A 75 -3.23 2.88 -2.56
C LEU A 75 -3.79 1.49 -2.18
N ASP A 76 -4.71 0.97 -2.98
CA ASP A 76 -5.32 -0.34 -2.78
C ASP A 76 -5.50 -1.08 -4.12
N LEU A 77 -4.88 -2.27 -4.22
CA LEU A 77 -4.99 -3.16 -5.37
C LEU A 77 -6.45 -3.44 -5.76
N ALA A 78 -7.34 -3.60 -4.78
CA ALA A 78 -8.74 -3.92 -5.04
C ALA A 78 -9.51 -2.73 -5.66
N ARG A 79 -9.02 -1.50 -5.47
CA ARG A 79 -9.66 -0.28 -5.97
C ARG A 79 -9.19 0.13 -7.36
N LEU A 80 -8.06 -0.40 -7.85
CA LEU A 80 -7.47 0.00 -9.13
C LEU A 80 -8.44 -0.05 -10.33
N PRO A 81 -9.32 -1.08 -10.47
CA PRO A 81 -10.31 -1.09 -11.54
C PRO A 81 -11.29 0.10 -11.49
N SER A 82 -11.71 0.50 -10.29
CA SER A 82 -12.62 1.64 -10.10
C SER A 82 -11.90 2.96 -10.30
N LEU A 83 -10.67 3.08 -9.78
CA LEU A 83 -9.81 4.25 -9.96
C LEU A 83 -9.53 4.54 -11.44
N ARG A 84 -9.43 3.51 -12.30
CA ARG A 84 -9.30 3.72 -13.76
C ARG A 84 -10.47 4.53 -14.33
N ASN A 85 -11.70 4.21 -13.92
CA ASN A 85 -12.89 4.89 -14.44
C ASN A 85 -12.96 6.34 -13.92
N GLU A 86 -12.56 6.55 -12.66
CA GLU A 86 -12.47 7.90 -12.07
C GLU A 86 -11.39 8.74 -12.76
N ALA A 87 -10.24 8.14 -13.06
CA ALA A 87 -9.14 8.80 -13.76
C ALA A 87 -9.55 9.21 -15.19
N GLU A 88 -10.29 8.37 -15.90
CA GLU A 88 -10.85 8.72 -17.21
C GLU A 88 -11.81 9.92 -17.12
N ALA A 89 -12.69 9.94 -16.12
CA ALA A 89 -13.58 11.08 -15.87
C ALA A 89 -12.81 12.37 -15.52
N ALA A 90 -11.66 12.25 -14.86
CA ALA A 90 -10.74 13.36 -14.56
C ALA A 90 -9.78 13.71 -15.71
N SER A 91 -9.99 13.15 -16.91
CA SER A 91 -9.14 13.38 -18.09
C SER A 91 -7.66 12.97 -17.90
N VAL A 92 -7.37 12.05 -16.98
CA VAL A 92 -6.03 11.47 -16.84
C VAL A 92 -5.69 10.71 -18.13
N PRO A 93 -4.51 10.94 -18.73
CA PRO A 93 -4.14 10.29 -19.99
C PRO A 93 -4.21 8.77 -19.93
N ALA A 94 -4.85 8.12 -20.90
CA ALA A 94 -4.99 6.65 -20.97
C ALA A 94 -3.66 5.87 -21.03
N SER A 95 -2.54 6.55 -21.31
CA SER A 95 -1.19 6.00 -21.20
C SER A 95 -0.76 5.73 -19.75
N LEU A 96 -1.38 6.42 -18.80
CA LEU A 96 -1.16 6.29 -17.38
C LEU A 96 -2.15 5.31 -16.79
N VAL A 97 -1.68 4.54 -15.81
CA VAL A 97 -2.50 3.63 -15.04
C VAL A 97 -2.51 4.14 -13.60
N PRO A 98 -3.67 4.57 -13.08
CA PRO A 98 -3.75 5.09 -11.72
C PRO A 98 -3.51 3.97 -10.72
N LEU A 99 -2.70 4.26 -9.71
CA LEU A 99 -2.45 3.43 -8.54
C LEU A 99 -3.21 3.95 -7.32
N GLY A 100 -3.34 5.27 -7.22
CA GLY A 100 -3.90 5.97 -6.08
C GLY A 100 -4.15 7.44 -6.39
N ARG A 101 -4.78 8.13 -5.45
CA ARG A 101 -5.16 9.55 -5.58
C ARG A 101 -5.14 10.24 -4.21
N ASP A 102 -4.65 11.48 -4.18
CA ASP A 102 -4.84 12.42 -3.07
C ASP A 102 -5.32 13.76 -3.64
N GLY A 103 -6.57 14.15 -3.39
CA GLY A 103 -7.13 15.40 -3.90
C GLY A 103 -7.08 15.49 -5.44
N HIS A 104 -6.27 16.41 -5.98
CA HIS A 104 -6.06 16.60 -7.42
C HIS A 104 -4.83 15.83 -7.97
N GLU A 105 -4.10 15.15 -7.08
CA GLU A 105 -2.89 14.42 -7.40
C GLU A 105 -3.19 12.94 -7.65
N TRP A 106 -2.81 12.47 -8.83
CA TRP A 106 -2.92 11.09 -9.25
C TRP A 106 -1.55 10.43 -9.24
N ILE A 107 -1.43 9.35 -8.47
CA ILE A 107 -0.23 8.52 -8.45
C ILE A 107 -0.41 7.43 -9.49
N CYS A 108 0.36 7.49 -10.57
CA CYS A 108 0.22 6.62 -11.73
C CYS A 108 1.51 5.86 -12.05
N VAL A 109 1.40 4.85 -12.91
CA VAL A 109 2.52 4.28 -13.66
C VAL A 109 2.27 4.39 -15.16
N GLU A 110 3.34 4.42 -15.95
CA GLU A 110 3.21 4.32 -17.41
C GLU A 110 3.05 2.86 -17.84
N ARG A 111 2.02 2.58 -18.64
CA ARG A 111 1.71 1.23 -19.13
C ARG A 111 2.86 0.55 -19.90
N ARG A 112 3.76 1.33 -20.51
CA ARG A 112 4.83 0.84 -21.41
C ARG A 112 6.21 1.37 -21.06
N ALA A 113 6.45 1.75 -19.80
CA ALA A 113 7.79 2.18 -19.41
C ALA A 113 8.79 1.02 -19.40
N ALA A 114 10.03 1.31 -19.82
CA ALA A 114 11.13 0.34 -19.79
C ALA A 114 11.63 0.05 -18.37
N ALA A 115 11.35 0.94 -17.42
CA ALA A 115 11.70 0.81 -16.01
C ALA A 115 10.54 1.30 -15.14
N ALA A 116 10.45 0.79 -13.91
CA ALA A 116 9.45 1.20 -12.94
C ALA A 116 9.58 2.68 -12.59
N ARG A 117 8.52 3.46 -12.85
CA ARG A 117 8.47 4.89 -12.55
C ARG A 117 7.09 5.26 -12.03
N ILE A 118 7.08 6.15 -11.05
CA ILE A 118 5.86 6.78 -10.58
C ILE A 118 5.67 8.07 -11.36
N VAL A 119 4.48 8.24 -11.93
CA VAL A 119 4.03 9.47 -12.56
C VAL A 119 3.04 10.12 -11.63
N VAL A 120 3.43 11.26 -11.07
CA VAL A 120 2.53 12.17 -10.39
C VAL A 120 1.86 13.03 -11.46
N TYR A 121 0.54 12.96 -11.57
CA TYR A 121 -0.27 13.74 -12.50
C TYR A 121 -1.24 14.62 -11.73
N LEU A 122 -1.21 15.92 -11.98
CA LEU A 122 -2.13 16.88 -11.37
C LEU A 122 -3.27 17.16 -12.35
N ASP A 123 -4.52 16.89 -11.94
CA ASP A 123 -5.68 17.02 -12.83
C ASP A 123 -6.18 18.47 -12.99
N ASP A 124 -5.76 19.39 -12.12
CA ASP A 124 -6.13 20.81 -12.14
C ASP A 124 -5.40 21.58 -13.25
N ASP A 125 -4.10 21.37 -13.40
CA ASP A 125 -3.22 22.03 -14.37
C ASP A 125 -2.68 21.09 -15.46
N GLN A 126 -3.02 19.80 -15.37
CA GLN A 126 -2.59 18.73 -16.29
C GLN A 126 -1.07 18.54 -16.34
N SER A 127 -0.34 19.05 -15.35
CA SER A 127 1.09 18.85 -15.23
C SER A 127 1.39 17.43 -14.80
N ARG A 128 2.59 16.96 -15.15
CA ARG A 128 3.04 15.65 -14.73
C ARG A 128 4.53 15.61 -14.48
N ARG A 129 4.91 14.79 -13.51
CA ARG A 129 6.30 14.53 -13.14
C ARG A 129 6.49 13.03 -13.06
N SER A 130 7.56 12.54 -13.69
CA SER A 130 7.89 11.12 -13.74
C SER A 130 9.19 10.89 -12.99
N LEU A 131 9.19 10.00 -12.00
CA LEU A 131 10.32 9.72 -11.13
C LEU A 131 10.59 8.21 -11.06
N PRO A 132 11.84 7.78 -10.86
CA PRO A 132 12.09 6.44 -10.33
C PRO A 132 11.30 6.20 -9.03
N VAL A 133 10.88 4.96 -8.79
CA VAL A 133 10.13 4.61 -7.56
C VAL A 133 10.91 5.01 -6.30
N ALA A 134 12.23 4.81 -6.28
CA ALA A 134 13.08 5.18 -5.14
C ALA A 134 13.03 6.69 -4.83
N ASP A 135 13.12 7.53 -5.87
CA ASP A 135 13.12 8.99 -5.70
C ASP A 135 11.75 9.48 -5.22
N TRP A 136 10.66 8.89 -5.74
CA TRP A 136 9.31 9.20 -5.25
C TRP A 136 9.10 8.78 -3.79
N LEU A 137 9.61 7.60 -3.39
CA LEU A 137 9.57 7.16 -1.99
C LEU A 137 10.37 8.09 -1.06
N ASP A 138 11.56 8.53 -1.49
CA ASP A 138 12.37 9.49 -0.73
C ASP A 138 11.59 10.82 -0.53
N GLU A 139 10.87 11.29 -1.55
CA GLU A 139 10.01 12.48 -1.43
C GLU A 139 8.81 12.27 -0.49
N VAL A 140 8.17 11.10 -0.51
CA VAL A 140 7.08 10.77 0.42
C VAL A 140 7.57 10.82 1.86
N VAL A 141 8.79 10.33 2.13
CA VAL A 141 9.42 10.45 3.46
C VAL A 141 9.59 11.91 3.85
N GLU A 142 10.18 12.72 2.98
CA GLU A 142 10.46 14.15 3.26
C GLU A 142 9.18 14.96 3.49
N GLN A 143 8.12 14.68 2.73
CA GLN A 143 6.88 15.45 2.77
C GLN A 143 5.94 15.04 3.91
N HIS A 144 5.89 13.76 4.27
CA HIS A 144 4.82 13.22 5.13
C HIS A 144 5.33 12.68 6.46
N LEU A 145 6.63 12.42 6.59
CA LEU A 145 7.22 11.88 7.81
C LEU A 145 8.11 12.95 8.45
N HIS A 146 7.49 13.79 9.27
CA HIS A 146 8.18 14.74 10.12
C HIS A 146 8.51 14.09 11.48
N GLY A 147 9.71 13.53 11.58
CA GLY A 147 10.27 13.00 12.82
C GLY A 147 11.15 14.02 13.54
N SER A 148 11.40 13.78 14.82
CA SER A 148 12.53 14.44 15.50
C SER A 148 13.83 14.02 14.82
N ASP A 149 14.78 14.94 14.64
CA ASP A 149 16.07 14.62 14.04
C ASP A 149 16.72 13.46 14.82
N PRO A 150 16.94 12.29 14.18
CA PRO A 150 17.54 11.16 14.86
C PRO A 150 18.93 11.55 15.34
N THR A 151 19.26 11.12 16.56
CA THR A 151 20.62 11.29 17.10
C THR A 151 21.64 10.61 16.18
N ASP A 152 22.91 11.03 16.24
CA ASP A 152 23.97 10.39 15.46
C ASP A 152 24.09 8.87 15.72
N ALA A 153 23.76 8.43 16.93
CA ALA A 153 23.75 7.01 17.29
C ALA A 153 22.62 6.26 16.57
N GLU A 154 21.41 6.83 16.56
CA GLU A 154 20.25 6.27 15.86
C GLU A 154 20.47 6.27 14.36
N ARG A 155 21.00 7.36 13.78
CA ARG A 155 21.33 7.44 12.36
C ARG A 155 22.30 6.33 11.94
N ARG A 156 23.38 6.11 12.70
CA ARG A 156 24.34 5.02 12.44
C ARG A 156 23.69 3.64 12.57
N ALA A 157 22.80 3.45 13.56
CA ALA A 157 22.08 2.20 13.73
C ALA A 157 21.14 1.91 12.56
N LEU A 158 20.38 2.90 12.11
CA LEU A 158 19.52 2.82 10.93
C LEU A 158 20.32 2.52 9.66
N GLU A 159 21.42 3.22 9.42
CA GLU A 159 22.30 2.95 8.26
C GLU A 159 22.88 1.54 8.28
N ALA A 160 23.31 1.06 9.45
CA ALA A 160 23.83 -0.29 9.61
C ALA A 160 22.73 -1.35 9.40
N TRP A 161 21.51 -1.08 9.87
CA TRP A 161 20.36 -1.94 9.65
C TRP A 161 19.97 -1.97 8.16
N MET A 162 19.80 -0.82 7.50
CA MET A 162 19.44 -0.77 6.08
C MET A 162 20.43 -1.52 5.17
N LYS A 163 21.73 -1.50 5.52
CA LYS A 163 22.76 -2.28 4.81
C LYS A 163 22.58 -3.79 4.96
N LYS A 164 22.08 -4.25 6.10
CA LYS A 164 21.93 -5.68 6.43
C LYS A 164 20.54 -6.23 6.12
N ALA A 165 19.52 -5.40 6.25
CA ALA A 165 18.14 -5.82 6.11
C ALA A 165 17.87 -6.36 4.70
N THR A 166 16.98 -7.33 4.58
CA THR A 166 16.47 -7.82 3.30
C THR A 166 15.06 -7.33 3.09
N LEU A 167 14.72 -7.03 1.84
CA LEU A 167 13.38 -6.64 1.43
C LEU A 167 12.91 -7.61 0.35
N GLU A 168 11.78 -8.25 0.58
CA GLU A 168 11.19 -9.21 -0.34
C GLU A 168 9.73 -8.86 -0.61
N VAL A 169 9.32 -8.92 -1.87
CA VAL A 169 7.91 -8.96 -2.26
C VAL A 169 7.55 -10.41 -2.56
N ARG A 170 6.59 -10.94 -1.80
CA ARG A 170 6.11 -12.31 -1.93
C ARG A 170 4.66 -12.31 -2.35
N MET A 171 4.39 -12.83 -3.53
CA MET A 171 3.05 -13.19 -3.96
C MET A 171 2.75 -14.59 -3.41
N THR A 172 1.82 -14.68 -2.47
CA THR A 172 1.37 -15.96 -1.91
C THR A 172 -0.02 -16.26 -2.45
N ALA A 173 -0.33 -17.55 -2.60
CA ALA A 173 -1.72 -17.95 -2.75
C ALA A 173 -2.45 -17.45 -1.49
N ALA A 174 -3.53 -16.69 -1.67
CA ALA A 174 -4.30 -16.22 -0.52
C ALA A 174 -4.66 -17.41 0.37
N ASP A 175 -4.27 -17.34 1.64
CA ASP A 175 -5.16 -17.89 2.65
C ASP A 175 -6.45 -17.10 2.46
N ARG A 176 -7.50 -17.79 1.99
CA ARG A 176 -8.82 -17.23 1.63
C ARG A 176 -9.54 -16.68 2.87
N THR A 177 -8.92 -15.74 3.56
CA THR A 177 -9.56 -14.81 4.46
C THR A 177 -9.77 -13.57 3.61
N PRO A 178 -10.92 -13.45 2.91
CA PRO A 178 -11.18 -12.29 2.09
C PRO A 178 -10.96 -11.03 2.93
N ARG A 179 -10.17 -10.08 2.42
CA ARG A 179 -10.25 -8.67 2.85
C ARG A 179 -11.61 -8.15 2.41
N SER A 180 -12.67 -8.61 3.08
CA SER A 180 -13.99 -8.09 2.83
C SER A 180 -14.03 -6.70 3.41
N PHE A 181 -14.09 -5.69 2.54
CA PHE A 181 -14.66 -4.38 2.86
C PHE A 181 -16.16 -4.57 3.16
N CYS A 182 -16.46 -5.33 4.20
CA CYS A 182 -17.80 -5.56 4.66
C CYS A 182 -18.20 -4.31 5.45
N ARG A 183 -19.24 -3.63 4.98
CA ARG A 183 -19.86 -2.57 5.77
C ARG A 183 -20.57 -3.21 6.94
N VAL A 184 -20.37 -2.65 8.12
CA VAL A 184 -20.97 -3.13 9.36
C VAL A 184 -21.59 -1.97 10.12
N ARG A 185 -22.62 -2.24 10.91
CA ARG A 185 -23.23 -1.27 11.81
C ARG A 185 -23.02 -1.68 13.25
N HIS A 186 -22.45 -0.78 14.05
CA HIS A 186 -22.35 -0.92 15.50
C HIS A 186 -23.33 0.03 16.20
N PRO A 187 -24.10 -0.40 17.20
CA PRO A 187 -25.09 0.44 17.89
C PRO A 187 -24.52 1.74 18.49
N LYS A 188 -23.25 1.71 18.94
CA LYS A 188 -22.58 2.87 19.56
C LYS A 188 -21.80 3.75 18.59
N PHE A 189 -21.26 3.17 17.52
CA PHE A 189 -20.27 3.84 16.67
C PHE A 189 -20.81 4.14 15.26
N GLY A 190 -22.03 3.68 14.94
CA GLY A 190 -22.63 3.88 13.64
C GLY A 190 -22.13 2.86 12.62
N GLU A 191 -22.12 3.25 11.35
CA GLU A 191 -21.61 2.42 10.27
C GLU A 191 -20.09 2.52 10.18
N GLY A 192 -19.45 1.41 9.85
CA GLY A 192 -18.02 1.35 9.64
C GLY A 192 -17.65 0.30 8.58
N VAL A 193 -16.41 0.36 8.13
CA VAL A 193 -15.86 -0.54 7.12
C VAL A 193 -14.86 -1.47 7.80
N VAL A 194 -15.07 -2.79 7.67
CA VAL A 194 -14.10 -3.78 8.14
C VAL A 194 -12.82 -3.64 7.32
N ARG A 195 -11.72 -3.30 7.99
CA ARG A 195 -10.35 -3.25 7.43
C ARG A 195 -9.67 -4.60 7.51
N ARG A 196 -9.93 -5.36 8.58
CA ARG A 196 -9.28 -6.67 8.84
C ARG A 196 -10.23 -7.61 9.58
N GLU A 197 -10.19 -8.88 9.21
CA GLU A 197 -10.90 -9.97 9.91
C GLU A 197 -9.87 -11.01 10.38
N GLU A 198 -9.87 -11.32 11.68
CA GLU A 198 -9.00 -12.32 12.29
C GLU A 198 -9.84 -13.35 13.03
N ARG A 199 -9.75 -14.62 12.61
CA ARG A 199 -10.44 -15.71 13.29
C ARG A 199 -9.62 -16.15 14.51
N SER A 200 -10.23 -16.12 15.69
CA SER A 200 -9.61 -16.50 16.97
C SER A 200 -10.49 -17.54 17.66
N GLY A 201 -10.17 -18.82 17.45
CA GLY A 201 -10.97 -19.94 17.96
C GLY A 201 -12.38 -19.97 17.33
N ALA A 202 -13.42 -19.96 18.18
CA ALA A 202 -14.82 -19.92 17.74
C ALA A 202 -15.32 -18.51 17.39
N ASP A 203 -14.54 -17.48 17.73
CA ASP A 203 -14.91 -16.08 17.54
C ASP A 203 -14.13 -15.45 16.38
N THR A 204 -14.67 -14.36 15.84
CA THR A 204 -14.05 -13.58 14.76
C THR A 204 -13.87 -12.14 15.22
N LYS A 205 -12.64 -11.64 15.21
CA LYS A 205 -12.30 -10.24 15.49
C LYS A 205 -12.31 -9.45 14.19
N LEU A 206 -12.88 -8.26 14.23
CA LEU A 206 -12.99 -7.31 13.14
C LEU A 206 -12.31 -6.02 13.56
N GLU A 207 -11.34 -5.57 12.77
CA GLU A 207 -10.84 -4.21 12.82
C GLU A 207 -11.71 -3.36 11.91
N ILE A 208 -12.42 -2.39 12.47
CA ILE A 208 -13.44 -1.60 11.79
C ILE A 208 -13.09 -0.13 11.91
N ASP A 209 -13.14 0.57 10.79
CA ASP A 209 -13.07 2.03 10.76
C ASP A 209 -14.46 2.64 10.70
N PHE A 210 -14.80 3.42 11.72
CA PHE A 210 -16.07 4.15 11.84
C PHE A 210 -15.97 5.62 11.41
N GLY A 211 -14.93 6.00 10.67
CA GLY A 211 -14.69 7.38 10.25
C GLY A 211 -14.42 8.28 11.44
N GLN A 212 -15.35 9.20 11.76
CA GLN A 212 -15.17 10.15 12.86
C GLN A 212 -15.03 9.50 14.25
N ALA A 213 -15.54 8.28 14.44
CA ALA A 213 -15.39 7.55 15.71
C ALA A 213 -14.06 6.76 15.82
N GLY A 214 -13.25 6.77 14.75
CA GLY A 214 -11.95 6.13 14.64
C GLY A 214 -12.00 4.60 14.49
N VAL A 215 -10.81 4.00 14.45
CA VAL A 215 -10.64 2.55 14.29
C VAL A 215 -10.88 1.81 15.61
N ARG A 216 -11.59 0.67 15.54
CA ARG A 216 -11.92 -0.20 16.68
C ARG A 216 -11.78 -1.66 16.32
N VAL A 217 -11.28 -2.46 17.26
CA VAL A 217 -11.27 -3.92 17.17
C VAL A 217 -12.45 -4.47 17.97
N LEU A 218 -13.39 -5.12 17.29
CA LEU A 218 -14.62 -5.66 17.87
C LEU A 218 -14.82 -7.13 17.45
N LEU A 219 -15.56 -7.90 18.24
CA LEU A 219 -15.98 -9.22 17.79
C LEU A 219 -17.14 -9.09 16.80
N SER A 220 -17.17 -9.97 15.79
CA SER A 220 -18.18 -9.96 14.73
C SER A 220 -19.62 -10.00 15.25
N ARG A 221 -19.86 -10.64 16.41
CA ARG A 221 -21.16 -10.69 17.08
C ARG A 221 -21.68 -9.33 17.60
N PHE A 222 -20.83 -8.32 17.70
CA PHE A 222 -21.22 -6.99 18.19
C PHE A 222 -21.61 -6.01 17.08
N VAL A 223 -21.54 -6.45 15.82
CA VAL A 223 -21.88 -5.62 14.68
C VAL A 223 -22.82 -6.35 13.73
N GLU A 224 -23.71 -5.62 13.08
CA GLU A 224 -24.57 -6.14 12.03
C GLU A 224 -23.87 -5.97 10.69
N ARG A 225 -23.73 -7.06 9.91
CA ARG A 225 -23.21 -6.97 8.54
C ARG A 225 -24.28 -6.36 7.64
N LEU A 226 -23.91 -5.31 6.92
CA LEU A 226 -24.76 -4.68 5.92
C LEU A 226 -24.52 -5.33 4.56
N PRO A 227 -25.56 -5.46 3.71
CA PRO A 227 -25.37 -5.87 2.33
C PRO A 227 -24.48 -4.84 1.61
N SER A 228 -23.54 -5.35 0.82
CA SER A 228 -22.70 -4.58 -0.10
C SER A 228 -23.51 -3.97 -1.22
#